data_AF-A0A348W9K1-F1
#
_entry.id   AF-A0A348W9K1-F1
#
_cell.length_a   1.000
_cell.length_b   1.000
_cell.length_c   1.000
_cell.angle_alpha   90.00
_cell.angle_beta   90.00
_cell.angle_gamma   90.00
#
_symmetry.space_group_name_H-M   'P 1'
#
loop_
_entity.id
_entity.type
_entity.pdbx_description
1 polymer ?
#
loop_
_entity_poly.entity_id
_entity_poly.type
_entity_poly.pdbx_seq_one_letter_code
_entity_poly.pdbx_strand_id
1 'polypeptide(L)'
;VSEEMRLSIAAQACLIPLASDLWYEELTTVLVYPGAFRSRMVSRDGYVVREEEVVRLGESWSRGQVVLSWADVAAGAADPEDGRNVVLHEFAHQFDDLSGDTNGVPVLAEGQSFEEWERVFLRAYMRLRRRAETGRASVLDTYGAQSHEEFFAVAIEAFFERPGDLREDEPELYAQLSELLKLDP
;
A
#
# COMPACT_ATOMS: atom_id res chain seq x y z
N VAL A 1 -14.06 -12.63 -14.49
CA VAL A 1 -13.50 -11.27 -14.60
C VAL A 1 -14.11 -10.55 -15.80
N SER A 2 -14.97 -9.56 -15.57
CA SER A 2 -15.58 -8.73 -16.62
C SER A 2 -14.60 -7.68 -17.16
N GLU A 3 -15.00 -6.90 -18.16
CA GLU A 3 -14.25 -5.73 -18.64
C GLU A 3 -14.23 -4.60 -17.60
N GLU A 4 -15.38 -4.32 -16.98
CA GLU A 4 -15.52 -3.36 -15.88
C GLU A 4 -14.55 -3.67 -14.72
N MET A 5 -14.45 -4.93 -14.31
CA MET A 5 -13.50 -5.36 -13.28
C MET A 5 -12.05 -5.03 -13.66
N ARG A 6 -11.68 -5.30 -14.92
CA ARG A 6 -10.33 -5.03 -15.42
C ARG A 6 -10.04 -3.53 -15.46
N LEU A 7 -10.97 -2.74 -15.99
CA LEU A 7 -10.82 -1.29 -16.10
C LEU A 7 -10.75 -0.63 -14.73
N SER A 8 -11.60 -1.04 -13.78
CA SER A 8 -11.59 -0.49 -12.42
C SER A 8 -10.26 -0.73 -11.71
N ILE A 9 -9.76 -1.98 -11.73
CA ILE A 9 -8.48 -2.34 -11.12
C ILE A 9 -7.33 -1.60 -11.82
N ALA A 10 -7.30 -1.61 -13.15
CA ALA A 10 -6.24 -0.97 -13.91
C ALA A 10 -6.20 0.56 -13.68
N ALA A 11 -7.36 1.22 -13.66
CA ALA A 11 -7.44 2.66 -13.44
C ALA A 11 -6.84 3.07 -12.08
N GLN A 12 -7.17 2.33 -11.02
CA GLN A 12 -6.65 2.59 -9.66
C GLN A 12 -5.16 2.27 -9.56
N ALA A 13 -4.73 1.10 -10.05
CA ALA A 13 -3.32 0.71 -10.04
C ALA A 13 -2.43 1.71 -10.80
N CYS A 14 -2.90 2.27 -11.90
CA CYS A 14 -2.12 3.23 -12.70
C CYS A 14 -1.93 4.59 -12.03
N LEU A 15 -2.64 4.89 -10.92
CA LEU A 15 -2.49 6.17 -10.21
C LEU A 15 -1.11 6.33 -9.58
N ILE A 16 -0.56 5.27 -8.98
CA ILE A 16 0.72 5.31 -8.26
C ILE A 16 1.88 5.68 -9.20
N PRO A 17 2.11 4.97 -10.34
CA PRO A 17 3.20 5.30 -11.25
C PRO A 17 2.84 6.42 -12.25
N LEU A 18 1.70 7.11 -12.12
CA LEU A 18 1.15 7.98 -13.17
C LEU A 18 2.13 9.02 -13.73
N ALA A 19 2.96 9.61 -12.87
CA ALA A 19 3.97 10.61 -13.23
C ALA A 19 5.42 10.07 -13.15
N SER A 20 5.58 8.75 -13.09
CA SER A 20 6.86 8.04 -13.04
C SER A 20 7.16 7.36 -14.38
N ASP A 21 8.44 7.13 -14.66
CA ASP A 21 8.87 6.25 -15.76
C ASP A 21 8.90 4.77 -15.32
N LEU A 22 8.65 4.51 -14.03
CA LEU A 22 8.57 3.17 -13.46
C LEU A 22 7.23 2.51 -13.77
N TRP A 23 7.25 1.20 -13.96
CA TRP A 23 6.05 0.40 -14.15
C TRP A 23 6.16 -0.92 -13.38
N TYR A 24 5.03 -1.60 -13.21
CA TYR A 24 4.95 -2.93 -12.58
C TYR A 24 5.53 -4.03 -13.49
N GLU A 25 6.83 -3.97 -13.81
CA GLU A 25 7.48 -4.84 -14.80
C GLU A 25 7.45 -6.33 -14.41
N GLU A 26 7.57 -6.62 -13.11
CA GLU A 26 7.55 -7.98 -12.58
C GLU A 26 6.11 -8.51 -12.38
N LEU A 27 5.09 -7.66 -12.45
CA LEU A 27 3.69 -8.06 -12.26
C LEU A 27 3.15 -8.79 -13.50
N THR A 28 2.94 -10.09 -13.37
CA THR A 28 2.43 -10.94 -14.46
C THR A 28 0.95 -11.31 -14.30
N THR A 29 0.45 -11.38 -13.06
CA THR A 29 -0.87 -11.95 -12.78
C THR A 29 -1.64 -11.15 -11.72
N VAL A 30 -2.89 -10.81 -12.02
CA VAL A 30 -3.86 -10.31 -11.03
C VAL A 30 -4.99 -11.33 -10.88
N LEU A 31 -5.08 -11.96 -9.70
CA LEU A 31 -6.12 -12.91 -9.35
C LEU A 31 -7.28 -12.18 -8.69
N VAL A 32 -8.49 -12.33 -9.23
CA VAL A 32 -9.69 -11.68 -8.69
C VAL A 32 -10.70 -12.72 -8.20
N TYR A 33 -10.91 -12.75 -6.89
CA TYR A 33 -11.92 -13.57 -6.23
C TYR A 33 -13.22 -12.78 -5.98
N PRO A 34 -14.39 -13.43 -5.90
CA PRO A 34 -15.65 -12.72 -5.67
C PRO A 34 -15.76 -12.01 -4.30
N GLY A 35 -14.99 -12.43 -3.30
CA GLY A 35 -15.01 -11.92 -1.94
C GLY A 35 -13.75 -12.32 -1.18
N ALA A 36 -13.73 -12.05 0.13
CA ALA A 36 -12.61 -12.39 1.01
C ALA A 36 -12.17 -13.85 0.85
N PHE A 37 -10.86 -14.06 0.77
CA PHE A 37 -10.26 -15.37 0.56
C PHE A 37 -9.38 -15.76 1.74
N ARG A 38 -9.13 -17.06 1.88
CA ARG A 38 -8.21 -17.59 2.89
C ARG A 38 -6.88 -17.86 2.23
N SER A 39 -5.84 -17.22 2.72
CA SER A 39 -4.46 -17.50 2.35
C SER A 39 -3.80 -18.35 3.43
N ARG A 40 -2.90 -19.25 3.02
CA ARG A 40 -2.03 -19.98 3.93
C ARG A 40 -0.69 -19.25 3.98
N MET A 41 -0.44 -18.55 5.08
CA MET A 41 0.86 -17.97 5.33
C MET A 41 1.79 -19.07 5.83
N VAL A 42 2.85 -19.35 5.08
CA VAL A 42 3.89 -20.30 5.46
C VAL A 42 5.09 -19.50 5.94
N SER A 43 5.25 -19.34 7.26
CA SER A 43 6.48 -18.75 7.81
C SER A 43 7.47 -19.86 8.17
N ARG A 44 8.73 -19.67 7.79
CA ARG A 44 9.84 -20.57 8.14
C ARG A 44 10.73 -19.90 9.19
N ASP A 45 10.81 -20.51 10.37
CA ASP A 45 11.79 -20.16 11.39
C ASP A 45 12.71 -21.37 11.63
N GLY A 46 13.87 -21.35 10.97
CA GLY A 46 14.79 -22.48 10.92
C GLY A 46 14.16 -23.73 10.28
N TYR A 47 14.02 -24.81 11.06
CA TYR A 47 13.39 -26.07 10.63
C TYR A 47 11.87 -26.13 10.91
N VAL A 48 11.31 -25.10 11.54
CA VAL A 48 9.89 -25.03 11.88
C VAL A 48 9.15 -24.34 10.74
N VAL A 49 8.20 -25.05 10.14
CA VAL A 49 7.22 -24.49 9.22
C VAL A 49 5.96 -24.22 10.01
N ARG A 50 5.55 -22.95 10.10
CA ARG A 50 4.27 -22.56 10.71
C ARG A 50 3.32 -22.20 9.57
N GLU A 51 2.22 -22.94 9.49
CA GLU A 51 1.13 -22.66 8.56
C GLU A 51 -0.01 -21.99 9.34
N GLU A 52 -0.36 -20.76 8.97
CA GLU A 52 -1.53 -20.06 9.52
C GLU A 52 -2.52 -19.74 8.40
N GLU A 53 -3.80 -20.07 8.60
CA GLU A 53 -4.89 -19.60 7.74
C GLU A 53 -5.26 -18.18 8.16
N VAL A 54 -5.03 -17.21 7.27
CA VAL A 54 -5.40 -15.81 7.45
C VAL A 54 -6.48 -15.46 6.43
N VAL A 55 -7.57 -14.87 6.90
CA VAL A 55 -8.59 -14.27 6.01
C VAL A 55 -8.03 -12.95 5.51
N ARG A 56 -7.92 -12.80 4.19
CA ARG A 56 -7.37 -11.60 3.55
C ARG A 56 -8.36 -10.99 2.56
N LEU A 57 -8.31 -9.67 2.45
CA LEU A 57 -9.07 -8.86 1.50
C LEU A 57 -8.24 -8.63 0.21
N GLY A 58 -6.90 -8.60 0.34
CA GLY A 58 -5.91 -8.60 -0.71
C GLY A 58 -4.60 -9.28 -0.26
N GLU A 59 -3.76 -9.70 -1.20
CA GLU A 59 -2.40 -10.16 -0.92
C GLU A 59 -1.49 -10.04 -2.16
N SER A 60 -0.40 -9.29 -2.01
CA SER A 60 0.76 -9.30 -2.89
C SER A 60 1.62 -10.53 -2.56
N TRP A 61 1.57 -11.54 -3.43
CA TRP A 61 2.45 -12.70 -3.31
C TRP A 61 3.75 -12.38 -4.04
N SER A 62 4.87 -12.69 -3.38
CA SER A 62 6.24 -12.74 -3.91
C SER A 62 6.36 -12.58 -5.45
N ARG A 63 7.08 -11.54 -5.91
CA ARG A 63 7.38 -11.21 -7.32
C ARG A 63 6.35 -11.73 -8.33
N GLY A 64 5.37 -10.88 -8.61
CA GLY A 64 4.62 -10.93 -9.84
C GLY A 64 3.16 -11.38 -9.77
N GLN A 65 2.59 -11.51 -8.57
CA GLN A 65 1.17 -11.79 -8.38
C GLN A 65 0.51 -10.86 -7.36
N VAL A 66 -0.63 -10.29 -7.74
CA VAL A 66 -1.55 -9.58 -6.85
C VAL A 66 -2.86 -10.35 -6.76
N VAL A 67 -3.37 -10.54 -5.54
CA VAL A 67 -4.65 -11.19 -5.28
C VAL A 67 -5.63 -10.18 -4.69
N LEU A 68 -6.83 -10.09 -5.27
CA LEU A 68 -7.86 -9.12 -4.88
C LEU A 68 -9.20 -9.81 -4.68
N SER A 69 -9.95 -9.32 -3.70
CA SER A 69 -11.39 -9.56 -3.55
C SER A 69 -12.16 -8.48 -4.32
N TRP A 70 -12.98 -8.88 -5.28
CA TRP A 70 -13.81 -7.94 -6.04
C TRP A 70 -14.80 -7.18 -5.16
N ALA A 71 -15.32 -7.82 -4.10
CA ALA A 71 -16.19 -7.14 -3.16
C ALA A 71 -15.47 -5.93 -2.50
N ASP A 72 -14.20 -6.09 -2.17
CA ASP A 72 -13.39 -5.04 -1.53
C ASP A 72 -12.92 -4.00 -2.57
N VAL A 73 -12.56 -4.43 -3.78
CA VAL A 73 -12.26 -3.52 -4.90
C VAL A 73 -13.46 -2.62 -5.21
N ALA A 74 -14.66 -3.19 -5.28
CA ALA A 74 -15.87 -2.44 -5.56
C ALA A 74 -16.27 -1.51 -4.39
N ALA A 75 -15.99 -1.92 -3.14
CA ALA A 75 -16.24 -1.09 -1.97
C ALA A 75 -15.30 0.13 -1.92
N GLY A 76 -13.98 -0.08 -2.07
CA GLY A 76 -13.02 1.04 -2.08
C GLY A 76 -13.25 2.01 -3.24
N ALA A 77 -13.60 1.50 -4.43
CA ALA A 77 -13.95 2.37 -5.56
C ALA A 77 -15.26 3.16 -5.37
N ALA A 78 -16.14 2.75 -4.44
CA ALA A 78 -17.41 3.40 -4.18
C ALA A 78 -17.32 4.54 -3.15
N ASP A 79 -16.32 4.50 -2.26
CA ASP A 79 -16.07 5.53 -1.25
C ASP A 79 -14.60 5.96 -1.28
N PRO A 80 -14.23 6.93 -2.15
CA PRO A 80 -12.85 7.36 -2.30
C PRO A 80 -12.36 8.29 -1.18
N GLU A 81 -13.11 8.45 -0.09
CA GLU A 81 -12.78 9.36 1.02
C GLU A 81 -12.58 8.63 2.36
N ASP A 82 -12.74 7.30 2.41
CA ASP A 82 -12.64 6.53 3.66
C ASP A 82 -11.18 6.17 4.05
N GLY A 83 -10.24 6.33 3.11
CA GLY A 83 -8.82 6.07 3.30
C GLY A 83 -8.46 4.59 3.27
N ARG A 84 -9.30 3.75 2.64
CA ARG A 84 -9.09 2.32 2.46
C ARG A 84 -9.33 1.89 1.02
N ASN A 85 -8.26 1.48 0.36
CA ASN A 85 -8.30 1.02 -1.03
C ASN A 85 -7.40 -0.19 -1.24
N VAL A 86 -8.00 -1.38 -1.33
CA VAL A 86 -7.26 -2.63 -1.53
C VAL A 86 -6.45 -2.64 -2.83
N VAL A 87 -6.87 -1.91 -3.87
CA VAL A 87 -6.07 -1.86 -5.11
C VAL A 87 -4.84 -0.99 -4.89
N LEU A 88 -5.00 0.23 -4.35
CA LEU A 88 -3.85 1.08 -4.06
C LEU A 88 -2.89 0.41 -3.07
N HIS A 89 -3.42 -0.27 -2.06
CA HIS A 89 -2.64 -0.99 -1.06
C HIS A 89 -1.75 -2.08 -1.68
N GLU A 90 -2.33 -3.02 -2.41
CA GLU A 90 -1.55 -4.13 -2.99
C GLU A 90 -0.59 -3.66 -4.08
N PHE A 91 -0.96 -2.63 -4.84
CA PHE A 91 -0.09 -2.06 -5.86
C PHE A 91 0.97 -1.10 -5.29
N ALA A 92 0.80 -0.59 -4.08
CA ALA A 92 1.87 0.09 -3.34
C ALA A 92 2.97 -0.91 -2.97
N HIS A 93 2.62 -2.11 -2.50
CA HIS A 93 3.61 -3.18 -2.28
C HIS A 93 4.37 -3.55 -3.56
N GLN A 94 3.67 -3.63 -4.71
CA GLN A 94 4.34 -3.86 -6.01
C GLN A 94 5.26 -2.70 -6.41
N PHE A 95 4.92 -1.46 -6.06
CA PHE A 95 5.75 -0.29 -6.32
C PHE A 95 6.99 -0.25 -5.42
N ASP A 96 6.85 -0.63 -4.16
CA ASP A 96 7.95 -0.78 -3.19
C ASP A 96 8.97 -1.85 -3.64
N ASP A 97 8.47 -3.00 -4.09
CA ASP A 97 9.27 -4.13 -4.58
C ASP A 97 10.11 -3.81 -5.83
N LEU A 98 9.82 -2.71 -6.56
CA LEU A 98 10.65 -2.28 -7.69
C LEU A 98 12.10 -1.95 -7.28
N SER A 99 12.34 -1.64 -6.01
CA SER A 99 13.69 -1.45 -5.45
C SER A 99 14.47 -2.77 -5.32
N GLY A 100 13.75 -3.90 -5.38
CA GLY A 100 14.26 -5.26 -5.15
C GLY A 100 13.88 -5.85 -3.79
N ASP A 101 13.37 -5.02 -2.86
CA ASP A 101 12.91 -5.39 -1.52
C ASP A 101 11.55 -4.73 -1.22
N THR A 102 10.67 -5.41 -0.49
CA THR A 102 9.43 -4.82 0.06
C THR A 102 9.67 -4.45 1.52
N ASN A 103 10.01 -3.19 1.80
CA ASN A 103 10.42 -2.72 3.13
C ASN A 103 9.98 -1.28 3.46
N GLY A 104 9.12 -0.67 2.64
CA GLY A 104 8.66 0.71 2.75
C GLY A 104 9.64 1.76 2.18
N VAL A 105 10.59 1.33 1.36
CA VAL A 105 11.56 2.19 0.66
C VAL A 105 11.49 1.89 -0.83
N PRO A 106 10.56 2.55 -1.56
CA PRO A 106 10.48 2.40 -3.01
C PRO A 106 11.68 3.04 -3.71
N VAL A 107 11.76 2.85 -5.03
CA VAL A 107 12.68 3.63 -5.87
C VAL A 107 12.29 5.11 -5.78
N LEU A 108 13.10 5.90 -5.07
CA LEU A 108 12.84 7.32 -4.83
C LEU A 108 12.95 8.15 -6.13
N ALA A 109 12.24 9.28 -6.16
CA ALA A 109 12.27 10.19 -7.29
C ALA A 109 13.68 10.78 -7.51
N GLU A 110 13.98 11.18 -8.76
CA GLU A 110 15.26 11.82 -9.07
C GLU A 110 15.47 13.08 -8.21
N GLY A 111 16.57 13.09 -7.44
CA GLY A 111 16.92 14.18 -6.54
C GLY A 111 16.32 14.09 -5.13
N GLN A 112 15.41 13.15 -4.88
CA GLN A 112 14.84 12.91 -3.56
C GLN A 112 15.88 12.29 -2.62
N SER A 113 16.02 12.84 -1.42
CA SER A 113 17.02 12.40 -0.45
C SER A 113 16.53 11.16 0.31
N PHE A 114 17.29 10.06 0.22
CA PHE A 114 17.03 8.86 1.02
C PHE A 114 17.08 9.13 2.53
N GLU A 115 18.04 9.95 2.99
CA GLU A 115 18.18 10.27 4.41
C GLU A 115 16.97 11.03 4.94
N GLU A 116 16.42 11.94 4.12
CA GLU A 116 15.22 12.69 4.48
C GLU A 116 13.97 11.81 4.44
N TRP A 117 13.83 10.97 3.40
CA TRP A 117 12.77 9.96 3.31
C TRP A 117 12.76 9.08 4.56
N GLU A 118 13.87 8.42 4.87
CA GLU A 118 14.00 7.52 6.02
C GLU A 118 13.63 8.24 7.32
N ARG A 119 14.17 9.45 7.53
CA ARG A 119 13.89 10.24 8.73
C ARG A 119 12.41 10.55 8.90
N VAL A 120 11.75 11.02 7.83
CA VAL A 120 10.33 11.40 7.87
C VAL A 120 9.45 10.17 8.03
N PHE A 121 9.70 9.15 7.22
CA PHE A 121 8.95 7.91 7.18
C PHE A 121 8.98 7.20 8.54
N LEU A 122 10.18 6.96 9.11
CA LEU A 122 10.31 6.31 10.42
C LEU A 122 9.66 7.11 11.55
N ARG A 123 9.70 8.45 11.50
CA ARG A 123 9.03 9.30 12.49
C ARG A 123 7.51 9.15 12.42
N ALA A 124 6.94 9.15 11.22
CA ALA A 124 5.52 8.99 11.00
C ALA A 124 5.05 7.58 11.39
N TYR A 125 5.79 6.54 11.00
CA TYR A 125 5.54 5.16 11.42
C TYR A 125 5.52 5.04 12.95
N MET A 126 6.52 5.57 13.65
CA MET A 126 6.57 5.54 15.11
C MET A 126 5.43 6.34 15.77
N ARG A 127 4.91 7.40 15.11
CA ARG A 127 3.68 8.09 15.57
C ARG A 127 2.47 7.19 15.43
N LEU A 128 2.29 6.55 14.28
CA LEU A 128 1.18 5.62 14.03
C LEU A 128 1.19 4.45 15.01
N ARG A 129 2.36 3.82 15.22
CA ARG A 129 2.57 2.77 16.24
C ARG A 129 2.03 3.19 17.61
N ARG A 130 2.43 4.36 18.09
CA ARG A 130 1.94 4.89 19.38
C ARG A 130 0.45 5.18 19.38
N ARG A 131 -0.12 5.69 18.28
CA ARG A 131 -1.57 5.92 18.15
C ARG A 131 -2.33 4.59 18.22
N ALA A 132 -1.87 3.57 17.50
CA ALA A 132 -2.44 2.22 17.53
C ALA A 132 -2.39 1.59 18.94
N GLU A 133 -1.23 1.65 19.62
CA GLU A 133 -1.07 1.12 20.98
C GLU A 133 -1.97 1.81 22.02
N THR A 134 -2.29 3.09 21.80
CA THR A 134 -3.11 3.89 22.72
C THR A 134 -4.56 4.02 22.29
N GLY A 135 -4.96 3.41 21.17
CA GLY A 135 -6.30 3.50 20.59
C GLY A 135 -6.70 4.92 20.17
N ARG A 136 -5.72 5.77 19.85
CA ARG A 136 -5.97 7.14 19.36
C ARG A 136 -6.28 7.14 17.88
N ALA A 137 -7.20 8.00 17.47
CA ALA A 137 -7.53 8.20 16.06
C ALA A 137 -6.30 8.68 15.27
N SER A 138 -6.28 8.31 13.99
CA SER A 138 -5.22 8.65 13.04
C SER A 138 -5.80 8.79 11.64
N VAL A 139 -5.21 9.66 10.82
CA VAL A 139 -5.54 9.74 9.39
C VAL A 139 -5.13 8.45 8.66
N LEU A 140 -3.99 7.87 9.04
CA LEU A 140 -3.52 6.58 8.57
C LEU A 140 -4.20 5.44 9.33
N ASP A 141 -4.65 4.41 8.62
CA ASP A 141 -5.18 3.18 9.25
C ASP A 141 -4.12 2.54 10.16
N THR A 142 -4.53 2.13 11.37
CA THR A 142 -3.64 1.50 12.35
C THR A 142 -3.08 0.15 11.89
N TYR A 143 -3.63 -0.45 10.83
CA TYR A 143 -3.03 -1.63 10.20
C TYR A 143 -1.60 -1.36 9.71
N GLY A 144 -1.31 -0.15 9.23
CA GLY A 144 0.05 0.27 8.85
C GLY A 144 1.04 0.30 10.02
N ALA A 145 0.60 0.06 11.26
CA ALA A 145 1.47 -0.08 12.42
C ALA A 145 2.14 -1.47 12.51
N GLN A 146 1.80 -2.42 11.64
CA GLN A 146 2.31 -3.80 11.72
C GLN A 146 3.76 -3.93 11.24
N SER A 147 4.09 -3.28 10.14
CA SER A 147 5.43 -3.27 9.53
C SER A 147 5.63 -2.03 8.66
N HIS A 148 6.83 -1.85 8.10
CA HIS A 148 7.16 -0.66 7.31
C HIS A 148 6.51 -0.70 5.92
N GLU A 149 6.45 -1.88 5.31
CA GLU A 149 5.76 -2.10 4.04
C GLU A 149 4.26 -1.81 4.16
N GLU A 150 3.61 -2.26 5.24
CA GLU A 150 2.20 -1.95 5.50
C GLU A 150 1.97 -0.48 5.80
N PHE A 151 2.93 0.17 6.47
CA PHE A 151 2.89 1.61 6.67
C PHE A 151 2.93 2.36 5.34
N PHE A 152 3.82 1.96 4.43
CA PHE A 152 3.92 2.57 3.10
C PHE A 152 2.61 2.41 2.33
N ALA A 153 2.04 1.21 2.29
CA ALA A 153 0.78 0.96 1.59
C ALA A 153 -0.37 1.80 2.13
N VAL A 154 -0.55 1.87 3.45
CA VAL A 154 -1.57 2.72 4.09
C VAL A 154 -1.31 4.22 3.89
N ALA A 155 -0.04 4.64 3.81
CA ALA A 155 0.30 6.01 3.50
C ALA A 155 -0.05 6.38 2.05
N ILE A 156 0.10 5.45 1.10
CA ILE A 156 -0.34 5.62 -0.30
C ILE A 156 -1.86 5.69 -0.39
N GLU A 157 -2.60 4.81 0.32
CA GLU A 157 -4.07 4.87 0.39
C GLU A 157 -4.53 6.26 0.87
N ALA A 158 -4.01 6.73 2.02
CA ALA A 158 -4.37 8.03 2.56
C ALA A 158 -3.94 9.20 1.66
N PHE A 159 -2.85 9.07 0.90
CA PHE A 159 -2.40 10.11 -0.01
C PHE A 159 -3.39 10.34 -1.17
N PHE A 160 -4.00 9.28 -1.69
CA PHE A 160 -4.98 9.40 -2.78
C PHE A 160 -6.39 9.67 -2.29
N GLU A 161 -6.81 9.09 -1.16
CA GLU A 161 -8.20 9.16 -0.70
C GLU A 161 -8.45 10.25 0.34
N ARG A 162 -7.44 10.58 1.16
CA ARG A 162 -7.55 11.61 2.20
C ARG A 162 -6.37 12.60 2.18
N PRO A 163 -6.01 13.18 1.01
CA PRO A 163 -4.83 14.04 0.89
C PRO A 163 -4.86 15.26 1.80
N GLY A 164 -6.03 15.88 1.97
CA GLY A 164 -6.21 17.04 2.84
C GLY A 164 -5.89 16.73 4.30
N ASP A 165 -6.51 15.66 4.83
CA ASP A 165 -6.27 15.21 6.20
C ASP A 165 -4.82 14.77 6.39
N LEU A 166 -4.23 14.07 5.41
CA LEU A 166 -2.83 13.62 5.49
C LEU A 166 -1.86 14.82 5.52
N ARG A 167 -2.13 15.85 4.71
CA ARG A 167 -1.36 17.09 4.66
C ARG A 167 -1.45 17.88 5.96
N GLU A 168 -2.59 17.83 6.65
CA GLU A 168 -2.78 18.48 7.94
C GLU A 168 -2.12 17.70 9.10
N ASP A 169 -2.35 16.38 9.18
CA ASP A 169 -1.91 15.53 10.30
C ASP A 169 -0.44 15.10 10.19
N GLU A 170 0.06 14.86 8.98
CA GLU A 170 1.38 14.31 8.69
C GLU A 170 2.08 15.08 7.52
N PRO A 171 2.28 16.41 7.64
CA PRO A 171 2.72 17.28 6.53
C PRO A 171 4.08 16.90 5.93
N GLU A 172 5.04 16.46 6.75
CA GLU A 172 6.35 16.01 6.24
C GLU A 172 6.20 14.74 5.39
N LEU A 173 5.35 13.80 5.81
CA LEU A 173 5.09 12.56 5.07
C LEU A 173 4.36 12.87 3.76
N TYR A 174 3.35 13.73 3.80
CA TYR A 174 2.65 14.20 2.61
C TYR A 174 3.61 14.79 1.58
N ALA A 175 4.55 15.63 2.01
CA ALA A 175 5.55 16.23 1.13
C ALA A 175 6.47 15.19 0.49
N GLN A 176 6.93 14.19 1.28
CA GLN A 176 7.76 13.10 0.76
C GLN A 176 7.02 12.22 -0.25
N LEU A 177 5.73 11.94 -0.04
CA LEU A 177 4.90 11.20 -0.99
C LEU A 177 4.61 12.01 -2.26
N SER A 178 4.38 13.32 -2.11
CA SER A 178 4.19 14.23 -3.26
C SER A 178 5.44 14.29 -4.14
N GLU A 179 6.63 14.33 -3.52
CA GLU A 179 7.92 14.31 -4.22
C GLU A 179 8.16 12.95 -4.90
N LEU A 180 7.90 11.85 -4.19
CA LEU A 180 8.03 10.48 -4.69
C LEU A 180 7.15 10.24 -5.93
N LEU A 181 5.86 10.57 -5.81
CA LEU A 181 4.85 10.28 -6.84
C LEU A 181 4.78 11.37 -7.91
N LYS A 182 5.38 12.55 -7.66
CA LYS A 182 5.27 13.76 -8.49
C LYS A 182 3.82 14.20 -8.71
N LEU A 183 2.99 14.06 -7.68
CA LEU A 183 1.56 14.38 -7.65
C LEU A 183 1.22 15.26 -6.44
N ASP A 184 0.12 16.01 -6.53
CA ASP A 184 -0.49 16.76 -5.41
C ASP A 184 -2.03 16.61 -5.50
N PRO A 185 -2.59 15.48 -5.00
CA PRO A 185 -4.02 15.19 -5.03
C PRO A 185 -4.88 16.12 -4.15
#